data_AF-A0A552KKR4-F1
#
_entry.id   AF-A0A552KKR4-F1
#
_cell.length_a   1.000
_cell.length_b   1.000
_cell.length_c   1.000
_cell.angle_alpha   90.00
_cell.angle_beta   90.00
_cell.angle_gamma   90.00
#
_symmetry.space_group_name_H-M   'P 1'
#
loop_
_entity.id
_entity.type
_entity.pdbx_description
1 polymer ?
#
loop_
_entity_poly.entity_id
_entity_poly.type
_entity_poly.pdbx_seq_one_letter_code
_entity_poly.pdbx_strand_id
1 'polypeptide(L)'
;MTATTDNNSNQALASLREIQELAIAITAKSLNPAMLTVDFLKYSGIVPPDWELNGQPVLNPNYAQVNFQNGISIVAQPRKITFVEIINSPDSLNLKLPEIVALYLDKLPLAEYQALGIAPKSIVPFPSSPDAAKKYITETLLAPGPWHNFGKAPLQASINLIYQLETSQLSLAINEAKLQLPDGKTLAALLFAGNFNYNLAEGSDRLNLLKQYLGQWQKDLEIFRELVTQRFLERQVQVFPSNINLPLGPQGGL
;
A
#
# COMPACT_ATOMS: atom_id res chain seq x y z
N MET A 1 -23.96 27.61 -37.53
CA MET A 1 -23.47 27.56 -36.14
C MET A 1 -23.11 26.11 -35.84
N THR A 2 -21.84 25.76 -36.05
CA THR A 2 -21.30 24.41 -35.85
C THR A 2 -21.00 24.20 -34.38
N ALA A 3 -21.61 23.17 -33.80
CA ALA A 3 -21.34 22.71 -32.44
C ALA A 3 -19.91 22.18 -32.35
N THR A 4 -19.08 22.83 -31.55
CA THR A 4 -17.81 22.30 -31.07
C THR A 4 -18.09 21.25 -30.01
N THR A 5 -17.95 19.98 -30.36
CA THR A 5 -17.87 18.86 -29.43
C THR A 5 -16.56 18.94 -28.64
N ASP A 6 -16.68 19.03 -27.32
CA ASP A 6 -15.58 18.97 -26.35
C ASP A 6 -14.82 17.64 -26.43
N ASN A 7 -13.70 17.63 -27.15
CA ASN A 7 -12.76 16.51 -27.22
C ASN A 7 -11.77 16.46 -26.03
N ASN A 8 -11.81 17.44 -25.12
CA ASN A 8 -10.80 17.60 -24.05
C ASN A 8 -11.05 16.73 -22.79
N SER A 9 -12.28 16.26 -22.56
CA SER A 9 -12.64 15.47 -21.37
C SER A 9 -12.22 14.00 -21.48
N ASN A 10 -12.16 13.43 -22.69
CA ASN A 10 -11.75 12.03 -22.90
C ASN A 10 -10.23 11.81 -22.83
N GLN A 11 -9.40 12.84 -23.09
CA GLN A 11 -7.94 12.72 -22.95
C GLN A 11 -7.48 12.74 -21.48
N ALA A 12 -8.23 13.38 -20.57
CA ALA A 12 -7.90 13.43 -19.14
C ALA A 12 -8.14 12.10 -18.41
N LEU A 13 -9.01 11.22 -18.93
CA LEU A 13 -9.28 9.90 -18.34
C LEU A 13 -8.27 8.84 -18.82
N ALA A 14 -7.68 9.01 -20.00
CA ALA A 14 -6.71 8.08 -20.59
C ALA A 14 -5.33 8.12 -19.91
N SER A 15 -5.08 9.08 -19.02
CA SER A 15 -3.82 9.28 -18.30
C SER A 15 -3.87 8.91 -16.81
N LEU A 16 -5.02 8.45 -16.30
CA LEU A 16 -5.17 8.03 -14.90
C LEU A 16 -4.54 6.66 -14.70
N ARG A 17 -3.23 6.67 -14.49
CA ARG A 17 -2.44 5.49 -14.14
C ARG A 17 -2.61 5.16 -12.66
N GLU A 18 -2.49 3.88 -12.36
CA GLU A 18 -2.33 3.36 -11.01
C GLU A 18 -1.19 4.11 -10.29
N ILE A 19 -1.43 4.55 -9.06
CA ILE A 19 -0.40 5.14 -8.20
C ILE A 19 0.12 4.03 -7.30
N GLN A 20 1.42 3.74 -7.38
CA GLN A 20 2.07 2.78 -6.51
C GLN A 20 3.08 3.48 -5.59
N GLU A 21 3.21 2.99 -4.38
CA GLU A 21 4.30 3.35 -3.46
C GLU A 21 4.83 2.09 -2.79
N LEU A 22 6.10 2.14 -2.38
CA LEU A 22 6.71 1.15 -1.53
C LEU A 22 7.09 1.81 -0.21
N ALA A 23 6.66 1.24 0.90
CA ALA A 23 7.14 1.59 2.21
C ALA A 23 7.95 0.44 2.81
N ILE A 24 9.05 0.76 3.48
CA ILE A 24 9.83 -0.19 4.27
C ILE A 24 9.89 0.34 5.70
N ALA A 25 9.30 -0.42 6.62
CA ALA A 25 9.25 -0.08 8.03
C ALA A 25 10.19 -0.99 8.84
N ILE A 26 10.99 -0.39 9.70
CA ILE A 26 11.81 -1.11 10.67
C ILE A 26 11.30 -0.78 12.06
N THR A 27 11.15 -1.81 12.88
CA THR A 27 10.84 -1.64 14.31
C THR A 27 12.04 -2.05 15.16
N ALA A 28 12.24 -1.36 16.26
CA ALA A 28 13.27 -1.68 17.25
C ALA A 28 12.77 -1.33 18.66
N LYS A 29 13.34 -1.96 19.70
CA LYS A 29 12.91 -1.70 21.09
C LYS A 29 13.00 -0.24 21.49
N SER A 30 14.03 0.45 20.98
CA SER A 30 14.26 1.86 21.20
C SER A 30 14.68 2.53 19.89
N LEU A 31 13.87 3.48 19.45
CA LEU A 31 14.20 4.45 18.40
C LEU A 31 13.72 5.80 18.90
N ASN A 32 14.62 6.78 18.93
CA ASN A 32 14.30 8.16 19.26
C ASN A 32 14.05 8.94 17.96
N PRO A 33 12.81 9.40 17.71
CA PRO A 33 12.49 10.20 16.52
C PRO A 33 13.37 11.43 16.37
N ALA A 34 13.77 12.06 17.48
CA ALA A 34 14.58 13.26 17.46
C ALA A 34 15.99 13.06 16.83
N MET A 35 16.44 11.81 16.67
CA MET A 35 17.68 11.51 15.95
C MET A 35 17.55 11.61 14.44
N LEU A 36 16.34 11.57 13.88
CA LEU A 36 16.11 11.67 12.45
C LEU A 36 16.16 13.14 12.00
N THR A 37 17.36 13.71 11.97
CA THR A 37 17.62 15.04 11.41
C THR A 37 18.16 14.94 9.99
N VAL A 38 18.00 16.00 9.21
CA VAL A 38 18.58 16.08 7.85
C VAL A 38 20.09 15.94 7.91
N ASP A 39 20.73 16.59 8.90
CA ASP A 39 22.17 16.53 9.12
C ASP A 39 22.63 15.10 9.43
N PHE A 40 21.90 14.38 10.30
CA PHE A 40 22.18 12.98 10.57
C PHE A 40 22.13 12.15 9.29
N LEU A 41 21.06 12.29 8.50
CA LEU A 41 20.89 11.53 7.26
C LEU A 41 22.01 11.81 6.24
N LYS A 42 22.36 13.09 6.03
CA LYS A 42 23.39 13.50 5.05
C LYS A 42 24.80 13.16 5.52
N TYR A 43 25.17 13.53 6.75
CA TYR A 43 26.54 13.36 7.24
C TYR A 43 26.88 11.92 7.59
N SER A 44 25.90 11.07 7.92
CA SER A 44 26.12 9.64 8.05
C SER A 44 26.26 8.93 6.69
N GLY A 45 25.86 9.59 5.60
CA GLY A 45 25.84 9.02 4.26
C GLY A 45 24.65 8.08 4.01
N ILE A 46 23.57 8.20 4.79
CA ILE A 46 22.32 7.46 4.55
C ILE A 46 21.61 8.00 3.32
N VAL A 47 21.66 9.32 3.12
CA VAL A 47 21.20 9.98 1.89
C VAL A 47 22.34 10.81 1.28
N PRO A 48 22.37 10.98 -0.04
CA PRO A 48 23.32 11.87 -0.71
C PRO A 48 23.25 13.33 -0.23
N PRO A 49 24.39 14.05 -0.18
CA PRO A 49 24.43 15.41 0.35
C PRO A 49 23.69 16.43 -0.54
N ASP A 50 23.60 16.16 -1.84
CA ASP A 50 22.95 16.97 -2.87
C ASP A 50 21.43 16.82 -2.89
N TRP A 51 20.85 15.88 -2.13
CA TRP A 51 19.39 15.76 -2.08
C TRP A 51 18.73 16.99 -1.46
N GLU A 52 17.78 17.55 -2.20
CA GLU A 52 16.99 18.70 -1.79
C GLU A 52 15.72 18.29 -1.05
N LEU A 53 15.34 19.10 -0.07
CA LEU A 53 14.14 18.89 0.74
C LEU A 53 12.88 19.33 -0.02
N ASN A 54 11.80 18.58 0.16
CA ASN A 54 10.46 18.93 -0.29
C ASN A 54 9.64 19.47 0.90
N GLY A 55 9.99 20.69 1.34
CA GLY A 55 9.40 21.36 2.49
C GLY A 55 10.24 21.27 3.76
N GLN A 56 9.79 21.95 4.81
CA GLN A 56 10.48 21.99 6.10
C GLN A 56 10.36 20.64 6.82
N PRO A 57 11.45 20.08 7.36
CA PRO A 57 11.40 18.90 8.21
C PRO A 57 10.53 19.15 9.45
N VAL A 58 9.81 18.12 9.88
CA VAL A 58 9.09 18.13 11.15
C VAL A 58 9.93 17.39 12.16
N LEU A 59 10.16 17.97 13.34
CA LEU A 59 10.94 17.35 14.40
C LEU A 59 10.33 17.65 15.77
N ASN A 60 9.96 16.61 16.49
CA ASN A 60 9.57 16.66 17.89
C ASN A 60 9.91 15.31 18.58
N PRO A 61 9.79 15.22 19.92
CA PRO A 61 10.21 14.02 20.65
C PRO A 61 9.52 12.71 20.24
N ASN A 62 8.31 12.78 19.67
CA ASN A 62 7.50 11.62 19.32
C ASN A 62 7.29 11.45 17.81
N TYR A 63 7.87 12.32 17.00
CA TYR A 63 7.68 12.32 15.56
C TYR A 63 8.77 13.11 14.86
N ALA A 64 9.34 12.53 13.82
CA ALA A 64 10.20 13.23 12.89
C ALA A 64 9.85 12.83 11.45
N GLN A 65 9.90 13.79 10.54
CA GLN A 65 9.66 13.55 9.13
C GLN A 65 10.57 14.43 8.27
N VAL A 66 11.21 13.79 7.30
CA VAL A 66 12.01 14.44 6.27
C VAL A 66 11.47 13.99 4.91
N ASN A 67 11.11 14.95 4.06
CA ASN A 67 10.65 14.70 2.69
C ASN A 67 11.68 15.25 1.70
N PHE A 68 12.01 14.50 0.67
CA PHE A 68 12.95 14.88 -0.38
C PHE A 68 12.21 15.10 -1.71
N GLN A 69 12.75 15.96 -2.57
CA GLN A 69 12.12 16.28 -3.88
C GLN A 69 12.09 15.09 -4.84
N ASN A 70 12.97 14.11 -4.64
CA ASN A 70 13.01 12.89 -5.44
C ASN A 70 11.88 11.88 -5.10
N GLY A 71 10.96 12.23 -4.20
CA GLY A 71 9.81 11.40 -3.83
C GLY A 71 10.06 10.46 -2.65
N ILE A 72 11.24 10.51 -2.01
CA ILE A 72 11.51 9.75 -0.78
C ILE A 72 11.08 10.53 0.46
N SER A 73 10.37 9.84 1.35
CA SER A 73 10.01 10.33 2.67
C SER A 73 10.53 9.38 3.75
N ILE A 74 11.08 9.94 4.82
CA ILE A 74 11.52 9.17 5.99
C ILE A 74 10.79 9.71 7.20
N VAL A 75 10.06 8.82 7.87
CA VAL A 75 9.26 9.14 9.05
C VAL A 75 9.73 8.29 10.21
N ALA A 76 10.05 8.91 11.34
CA ALA A 76 10.36 8.23 12.59
C ALA A 76 9.30 8.53 13.65
N GLN A 77 8.90 7.47 14.34
CA GLN A 77 8.04 7.45 15.52
C GLN A 77 8.75 6.63 16.60
N PRO A 78 8.32 6.70 17.87
CA PRO A 78 8.88 5.85 18.90
C PRO A 78 8.86 4.39 18.45
N ARG A 79 10.02 3.73 18.49
CA ARG A 79 10.21 2.32 18.14
C ARG A 79 10.03 1.96 16.65
N LYS A 80 9.74 2.91 15.77
CA LYS A 80 9.48 2.65 14.36
C LYS A 80 10.09 3.73 13.47
N ILE A 81 10.78 3.31 12.43
CA ILE A 81 11.16 4.18 11.31
C ILE A 81 10.56 3.61 10.03
N THR A 82 10.07 4.47 9.15
CA THR A 82 9.46 4.09 7.88
C THR A 82 10.02 4.95 6.78
N PHE A 83 10.50 4.29 5.74
CA PHE A 83 10.98 4.92 4.52
C PHE A 83 9.93 4.67 3.45
N VAL A 84 9.60 5.66 2.66
CA VAL A 84 8.58 5.58 1.60
C VAL A 84 9.16 6.14 0.30
N GLU A 85 8.90 5.46 -0.81
CA GLU A 85 9.19 5.94 -2.16
C GLU A 85 7.97 5.74 -3.05
N ILE A 86 7.57 6.80 -3.78
CA ILE A 86 6.53 6.72 -4.80
C ILE A 86 7.11 6.09 -6.06
N ILE A 87 6.43 5.08 -6.60
CA ILE A 87 6.85 4.38 -7.82
C ILE A 87 6.25 5.12 -9.02
N ASN A 88 7.06 6.00 -9.62
CA ASN A 88 6.63 6.86 -10.72
C ASN A 88 6.44 6.14 -12.07
N SER A 89 6.99 4.93 -12.22
CA SER A 89 6.82 4.10 -13.41
C SER A 89 6.77 2.63 -13.01
N PRO A 90 5.65 1.92 -13.24
CA PRO A 90 5.50 0.50 -12.88
C PRO A 90 6.58 -0.40 -13.50
N ASP A 91 7.04 -0.02 -14.69
CA ASP A 91 7.98 -0.79 -15.52
C ASP A 91 9.46 -0.58 -15.13
N SER A 92 9.77 0.45 -14.32
CA SER A 92 11.14 0.69 -13.85
C SER A 92 11.25 0.44 -12.35
N LEU A 93 11.83 -0.70 -11.96
CA LEU A 93 12.18 -1.04 -10.57
C LEU A 93 13.45 -0.32 -10.09
N ASN A 94 13.71 0.90 -10.56
CA ASN A 94 14.85 1.71 -10.15
C ASN A 94 14.53 2.47 -8.85
N LEU A 95 14.20 1.73 -7.80
CA LEU A 95 13.92 2.27 -6.48
C LEU A 95 15.22 2.46 -5.72
N LYS A 96 15.38 3.63 -5.10
CA LYS A 96 16.52 3.92 -4.23
C LYS A 96 16.25 3.47 -2.79
N LEU A 97 14.98 3.29 -2.42
CA LEU A 97 14.54 2.96 -1.07
C LEU A 97 15.32 1.81 -0.41
N PRO A 98 15.51 0.65 -1.05
CA PRO A 98 16.19 -0.47 -0.40
C PRO A 98 17.65 -0.17 -0.06
N GLU A 99 18.35 0.60 -0.91
CA GLU A 99 19.72 1.02 -0.66
C GLU A 99 19.80 1.97 0.53
N ILE A 100 18.91 2.97 0.60
CA ILE A 100 18.84 3.91 1.73
C ILE A 100 18.54 3.19 3.04
N VAL A 101 17.65 2.19 3.02
CA VAL A 101 17.36 1.38 4.21
C VAL A 101 18.58 0.54 4.62
N ALA A 102 19.29 -0.06 3.67
CA ALA A 102 20.51 -0.81 3.96
C ALA A 102 21.59 0.09 4.60
N LEU A 103 21.79 1.29 4.07
CA LEU A 103 22.71 2.28 4.63
C LEU A 103 22.29 2.70 6.05
N TYR A 104 20.99 2.90 6.30
CA TYR A 104 20.49 3.19 7.65
C TYR A 104 20.83 2.07 8.64
N LEU A 105 20.61 0.82 8.25
CA LEU A 105 20.96 -0.36 9.06
C LEU A 105 22.46 -0.43 9.35
N ASP A 106 23.30 -0.07 8.38
CA ASP A 106 24.76 -0.03 8.53
C ASP A 106 25.25 1.05 9.49
N LYS A 107 24.56 2.20 9.54
CA LYS A 107 24.93 3.32 10.42
C LYS A 107 24.42 3.15 11.85
N LEU A 108 23.46 2.27 12.08
CA LEU A 108 22.88 2.00 13.40
C LEU A 108 22.90 0.49 13.74
N PRO A 109 24.06 -0.20 13.66
CA PRO A 109 24.13 -1.65 13.75
C PRO A 109 23.77 -2.21 15.13
N LEU A 110 23.85 -1.36 16.17
CA LEU A 110 23.58 -1.72 17.57
C LEU A 110 22.13 -1.45 18.00
N ALA A 111 21.28 -0.96 17.09
CA ALA A 111 19.86 -0.79 17.42
C ALA A 111 19.22 -2.17 17.66
N GLU A 112 18.41 -2.26 18.72
CA GLU A 112 17.72 -3.50 19.10
C GLU A 112 16.52 -3.78 18.19
N TYR A 113 16.79 -4.07 16.92
CA TYR A 113 15.77 -4.32 15.91
C TYR A 113 14.88 -5.52 16.26
N GLN A 114 13.60 -5.44 15.87
CA GLN A 114 12.58 -6.44 16.19
C GLN A 114 11.88 -7.02 14.96
N ALA A 115 11.58 -6.18 13.96
CA ALA A 115 10.91 -6.64 12.74
C ALA A 115 11.14 -5.69 11.55
N LEU A 116 10.97 -6.24 10.36
CA LEU A 116 10.88 -5.53 9.08
C LEU A 116 9.48 -5.70 8.50
N GLY A 117 8.89 -4.60 8.05
CA GLY A 117 7.68 -4.59 7.23
C GLY A 117 8.01 -4.07 5.84
N ILE A 118 7.65 -4.82 4.80
CA ILE A 118 7.68 -4.34 3.41
C ILE A 118 6.23 -4.12 3.00
N ALA A 119 5.84 -2.86 2.79
CA ALA A 119 4.46 -2.45 2.65
C ALA A 119 4.23 -1.74 1.30
N PRO A 120 4.02 -2.49 0.22
CA PRO A 120 3.59 -1.91 -1.04
C PRO A 120 2.14 -1.46 -0.96
N LYS A 121 1.83 -0.37 -1.67
CA LYS A 121 0.48 0.14 -1.78
C LYS A 121 0.19 0.50 -3.23
N SER A 122 -1.04 0.24 -3.65
CA SER A 122 -1.57 0.58 -4.96
C SER A 122 -2.91 1.30 -4.80
N ILE A 123 -3.04 2.44 -5.50
CA ILE A 123 -4.29 3.17 -5.64
C ILE A 123 -4.70 3.07 -7.11
N VAL A 124 -5.80 2.36 -7.36
CA VAL A 124 -6.30 2.04 -8.69
C VAL A 124 -7.50 2.93 -8.99
N PRO A 125 -7.40 3.86 -9.96
CA PRO A 125 -8.52 4.71 -10.36
C PRO A 125 -9.71 3.91 -10.94
N PHE A 126 -10.93 4.25 -10.52
CA PHE A 126 -12.19 3.65 -10.99
C PHE A 126 -13.11 4.75 -11.56
N PRO A 127 -12.87 5.24 -12.80
CA PRO A 127 -13.53 6.43 -13.33
C PRO A 127 -14.98 6.24 -13.78
N SER A 128 -15.51 5.02 -13.75
CA SER A 128 -16.84 4.73 -14.32
C SER A 128 -17.99 5.40 -13.55
N SER A 129 -17.87 5.57 -12.23
CA SER A 129 -18.82 6.34 -11.41
C SER A 129 -18.23 6.65 -10.02
N PRO A 130 -18.77 7.63 -9.28
CA PRO A 130 -18.34 7.93 -7.91
C PRO A 130 -18.48 6.74 -6.94
N ASP A 131 -19.35 5.79 -7.26
CA ASP A 131 -19.62 4.59 -6.46
C ASP A 131 -18.88 3.33 -6.96
N ALA A 132 -18.08 3.45 -8.02
CA ALA A 132 -17.53 2.28 -8.72
C ALA A 132 -16.63 1.41 -7.83
N ALA A 133 -15.78 2.04 -6.99
CA ALA A 133 -14.93 1.34 -6.04
C ALA A 133 -15.75 0.62 -4.95
N LYS A 134 -16.77 1.29 -4.40
CA LYS A 134 -17.72 0.70 -3.46
C LYS A 134 -18.39 -0.54 -4.05
N LYS A 135 -18.96 -0.40 -5.25
CA LYS A 135 -19.63 -1.50 -5.95
C LYS A 135 -18.69 -2.67 -6.22
N TYR A 136 -17.45 -2.40 -6.60
CA TYR A 136 -16.48 -3.47 -6.78
C TYR A 136 -16.30 -4.30 -5.50
N ILE A 137 -16.14 -3.65 -4.34
CA ILE A 137 -16.02 -4.38 -3.06
C ILE A 137 -17.33 -5.13 -2.73
N THR A 138 -18.47 -4.45 -2.78
CA THR A 138 -19.73 -5.01 -2.27
C THR A 138 -20.42 -5.96 -3.25
N GLU A 139 -20.21 -5.82 -4.56
CA GLU A 139 -20.91 -6.58 -5.60
C GLU A 139 -19.99 -7.57 -6.34
N THR A 140 -18.67 -7.35 -6.35
CA THR A 140 -17.71 -8.29 -6.96
C THR A 140 -17.04 -9.19 -5.93
N LEU A 141 -16.55 -8.63 -4.82
CA LEU A 141 -15.76 -9.40 -3.84
C LEU A 141 -16.61 -10.11 -2.78
N LEU A 142 -17.79 -9.59 -2.48
CA LEU A 142 -18.71 -10.15 -1.49
C LEU A 142 -19.90 -10.83 -2.18
N ALA A 143 -20.29 -11.99 -1.66
CA ALA A 143 -21.47 -12.69 -2.15
C ALA A 143 -22.74 -11.89 -1.82
N PRO A 144 -23.72 -11.79 -2.74
CA PRO A 144 -24.93 -11.02 -2.49
C PRO A 144 -25.77 -11.62 -1.35
N GLY A 145 -26.46 -10.76 -0.59
CA GLY A 145 -27.41 -11.20 0.43
C GLY A 145 -28.34 -10.11 0.95
N PRO A 146 -29.32 -10.47 1.80
CA PRO A 146 -30.32 -9.54 2.35
C PRO A 146 -29.71 -8.37 3.13
N TRP A 147 -28.46 -8.51 3.57
CA TRP A 147 -27.70 -7.51 4.31
C TRP A 147 -27.15 -6.37 3.41
N HIS A 148 -27.13 -6.52 2.08
CA HIS A 148 -26.65 -5.48 1.16
C HIS A 148 -27.42 -4.15 1.26
N ASN A 149 -28.73 -4.23 1.53
CA ASN A 149 -29.63 -3.06 1.59
C ASN A 149 -30.12 -2.78 3.01
N PHE A 150 -29.36 -3.19 4.03
CA PHE A 150 -29.74 -2.98 5.42
C PHE A 150 -29.34 -1.58 5.90
N GLY A 151 -30.32 -0.79 6.36
CA GLY A 151 -30.11 0.55 6.91
C GLY A 151 -30.65 1.67 6.03
N LYS A 152 -30.22 2.91 6.31
CA LYS A 152 -30.68 4.14 5.63
C LYS A 152 -29.66 4.72 4.65
N ALA A 153 -28.44 4.20 4.66
CA ALA A 153 -27.34 4.67 3.83
C ALA A 153 -26.77 3.49 3.02
N PRO A 154 -26.08 3.76 1.89
CA PRO A 154 -25.42 2.71 1.12
C PRO A 154 -24.42 1.92 1.99
N LEU A 155 -24.38 0.60 1.80
CA LEU A 155 -23.39 -0.27 2.42
C LEU A 155 -21.97 0.23 2.13
N GLN A 156 -21.14 0.25 3.17
CA GLN A 156 -19.69 0.42 3.06
C GLN A 156 -19.02 -0.84 3.56
N ALA A 157 -17.95 -1.26 2.88
CA ALA A 157 -17.20 -2.46 3.22
C ALA A 157 -15.71 -2.24 3.01
N SER A 158 -14.93 -2.93 3.84
CA SER A 158 -13.49 -3.12 3.67
C SER A 158 -13.17 -4.60 3.82
N ILE A 159 -12.11 -5.05 3.14
CA ILE A 159 -11.66 -6.44 3.20
C ILE A 159 -10.26 -6.46 3.78
N ASN A 160 -10.03 -7.33 4.75
CA ASN A 160 -8.72 -7.64 5.28
C ASN A 160 -8.45 -9.13 5.11
N LEU A 161 -7.36 -9.46 4.43
CA LEU A 161 -6.93 -10.83 4.15
C LEU A 161 -5.54 -11.03 4.74
N ILE A 162 -5.30 -12.21 5.31
CA ILE A 162 -4.01 -12.59 5.85
C ILE A 162 -3.58 -13.87 5.14
N TYR A 163 -2.44 -13.80 4.46
CA TYR A 163 -1.82 -14.93 3.77
C TYR A 163 -0.56 -15.34 4.52
N GLN A 164 -0.50 -16.63 4.88
CA GLN A 164 0.73 -17.22 5.38
C GLN A 164 1.60 -17.64 4.18
N LEU A 165 2.74 -17.00 4.02
CA LEU A 165 3.73 -17.35 3.00
C LEU A 165 4.86 -18.17 3.66
N GLU A 166 5.75 -18.73 2.84
CA GLU A 166 6.87 -19.56 3.32
C GLU A 166 7.78 -18.81 4.30
N THR A 167 8.06 -17.53 4.01
CA THR A 167 9.06 -16.73 4.72
C THR A 167 8.47 -15.53 5.48
N SER A 168 7.19 -15.23 5.29
CA SER A 168 6.55 -14.04 5.87
C SER A 168 5.03 -14.22 5.98
N GLN A 169 4.38 -13.27 6.64
CA GLN A 169 2.93 -13.13 6.61
C GLN A 169 2.57 -11.86 5.84
N LEU A 170 1.74 -11.99 4.81
CA LEU A 170 1.19 -10.86 4.07
C LEU A 170 -0.19 -10.52 4.62
N SER A 171 -0.35 -9.31 5.15
CA SER A 171 -1.66 -8.70 5.37
C SER A 171 -2.02 -7.81 4.18
N LEU A 172 -3.17 -8.05 3.55
CA LEU A 172 -3.72 -7.23 2.46
C LEU A 172 -5.02 -6.58 2.91
N ALA A 173 -5.09 -5.26 2.82
CA ALA A 173 -6.32 -4.50 3.01
C ALA A 173 -6.82 -3.93 1.67
N ILE A 174 -8.12 -4.01 1.43
CA ILE A 174 -8.81 -3.45 0.25
C ILE A 174 -9.90 -2.49 0.74
N ASN A 175 -9.78 -1.22 0.35
CA ASN A 175 -10.67 -0.16 0.80
C ASN A 175 -11.10 0.75 -0.35
N GLU A 176 -12.24 1.42 -0.18
CA GLU A 176 -12.59 2.58 -1.01
C GLU A 176 -11.62 3.74 -0.71
N ALA A 177 -11.16 4.40 -1.76
CA ALA A 177 -10.38 5.63 -1.69
C ALA A 177 -10.94 6.68 -2.65
N LYS A 178 -10.56 7.93 -2.41
CA LYS A 178 -10.96 9.09 -3.20
C LYS A 178 -9.71 9.87 -3.59
N LEU A 179 -9.46 9.96 -4.90
CA LEU A 179 -8.38 10.77 -5.45
C LEU A 179 -8.91 12.17 -5.74
N GLN A 180 -8.22 13.19 -5.24
CA GLN A 180 -8.55 14.58 -5.51
C GLN A 180 -7.75 15.06 -6.72
N LEU A 181 -8.45 15.48 -7.76
CA LEU A 181 -7.85 15.99 -8.99
C LEU A 181 -7.54 17.50 -8.86
N PRO A 182 -6.59 18.03 -9.65
CA PRO A 182 -6.22 19.46 -9.58
C PRO A 182 -7.38 20.43 -9.86
N ASP A 183 -8.41 19.99 -10.56
CA ASP A 183 -9.63 20.77 -10.85
C ASP A 183 -10.66 20.72 -9.72
N GLY A 184 -10.32 20.11 -8.57
CA GLY A 184 -11.18 19.96 -7.40
C GLY A 184 -12.16 18.80 -7.51
N LYS A 185 -12.22 18.08 -8.64
CA LYS A 185 -13.06 16.88 -8.76
C LYS A 185 -12.48 15.74 -7.95
N THR A 186 -13.37 14.84 -7.54
CA THR A 186 -12.99 13.61 -6.84
C THR A 186 -13.24 12.42 -7.73
N LEU A 187 -12.29 11.50 -7.73
CA LEU A 187 -12.33 10.26 -8.49
C LEU A 187 -12.37 9.07 -7.52
N ALA A 188 -13.31 8.15 -7.73
CA ALA A 188 -13.34 6.90 -6.97
C ALA A 188 -12.11 6.05 -7.29
N ALA A 189 -11.54 5.42 -6.28
CA ALA A 189 -10.39 4.53 -6.42
C ALA A 189 -10.49 3.36 -5.45
N LEU A 190 -9.81 2.26 -5.77
CA LEU A 190 -9.55 1.19 -4.84
C LEU A 190 -8.15 1.34 -4.26
N LEU A 191 -8.04 1.27 -2.95
CA LEU A 191 -6.79 1.21 -2.23
C LEU A 191 -6.49 -0.24 -1.84
N PHE A 192 -5.43 -0.78 -2.42
CA PHE A 192 -4.80 -2.02 -1.99
C PHE A 192 -3.58 -1.66 -1.13
N ALA A 193 -3.56 -2.11 0.12
CA ALA A 193 -2.44 -1.91 1.04
C ALA A 193 -1.92 -3.27 1.51
N GLY A 194 -0.73 -3.63 1.03
CA GLY A 194 -0.02 -4.83 1.45
C GLY A 194 0.96 -4.52 2.58
N ASN A 195 1.25 -5.53 3.41
CA ASN A 195 2.35 -5.48 4.37
C ASN A 195 2.86 -6.91 4.62
N PHE A 196 4.08 -7.17 4.17
CA PHE A 196 4.84 -8.38 4.40
C PHE A 196 5.63 -8.23 5.69
N ASN A 197 5.32 -9.07 6.68
CA ASN A 197 5.89 -8.97 8.02
C ASN A 197 6.98 -10.01 8.23
N TYR A 198 8.16 -9.55 8.62
CA TYR A 198 9.31 -10.38 8.98
C TYR A 198 9.71 -10.10 10.43
N ASN A 199 9.42 -11.05 11.31
CA ASN A 199 9.77 -10.95 12.72
C ASN A 199 11.16 -11.54 12.97
N LEU A 200 11.97 -10.85 13.77
CA LEU A 200 13.28 -11.34 14.17
C LEU A 200 13.15 -12.16 15.45
N ALA A 201 13.68 -13.38 15.45
CA ALA A 201 13.79 -14.18 16.66
C ALA A 201 14.77 -13.55 17.67
N GLU A 202 14.66 -13.94 18.94
CA GLU A 202 15.65 -13.57 19.95
C GLU A 202 16.95 -14.38 19.76
N GLY A 203 18.11 -13.74 19.99
CA GLY A 203 19.42 -14.40 19.93
C GLY A 203 20.02 -14.61 18.53
N SER A 204 19.30 -14.28 17.46
CA SER A 204 19.82 -14.34 16.08
C SER A 204 20.74 -13.17 15.75
N ASP A 205 21.55 -13.31 14.69
CA ASP A 205 22.21 -12.18 14.03
C ASP A 205 21.17 -11.28 13.33
N ARG A 206 20.55 -10.41 14.12
CA ARG A 206 19.39 -9.59 13.74
C ARG A 206 19.67 -8.69 12.55
N LEU A 207 20.86 -8.11 12.49
CA LEU A 207 21.24 -7.19 11.43
C LEU A 207 21.36 -7.92 10.09
N ASN A 208 22.03 -9.07 10.08
CA ASN A 208 22.17 -9.86 8.86
C ASN A 208 20.83 -10.44 8.38
N LEU A 209 19.98 -10.92 9.30
CA LEU A 209 18.62 -11.35 8.96
C LEU A 209 17.77 -10.21 8.38
N LEU A 210 17.83 -9.01 8.98
CA LEU A 210 17.13 -7.85 8.44
C LEU A 210 17.56 -7.52 7.01
N LYS A 211 18.87 -7.54 6.74
CA LYS A 211 19.39 -7.30 5.39
C LYS A 211 18.96 -8.40 4.41
N GLN A 212 18.91 -9.65 4.86
CA GLN A 212 18.39 -10.76 4.06
C GLN A 212 16.91 -10.57 3.71
N TYR A 213 16.09 -10.17 4.68
CA TYR A 213 14.66 -9.88 4.46
C TYR A 213 14.47 -8.64 3.61
N LEU A 214 15.27 -7.60 3.81
CA LEU A 214 15.30 -6.42 2.95
C LEU A 214 15.56 -6.84 1.50
N GLY A 215 16.46 -7.80 1.26
CA GLY A 215 16.73 -8.37 -0.06
C GLY A 215 15.52 -9.05 -0.73
N GLN A 216 14.43 -9.35 -0.01
CA GLN A 216 13.21 -9.92 -0.57
C GLN A 216 12.24 -8.87 -1.15
N TRP A 217 12.54 -7.57 -1.02
CA TRP A 217 11.61 -6.49 -1.37
C TRP A 217 11.05 -6.57 -2.80
N GLN A 218 11.86 -6.99 -3.78
CA GLN A 218 11.44 -7.12 -5.17
C GLN A 218 10.39 -8.22 -5.31
N LYS A 219 10.69 -9.40 -4.75
CA LYS A 219 9.78 -10.55 -4.76
C LYS A 219 8.47 -10.21 -4.05
N ASP A 220 8.52 -9.54 -2.91
CA ASP A 220 7.34 -9.11 -2.18
C ASP A 220 6.48 -8.12 -2.99
N LEU A 221 7.12 -7.14 -3.65
CA LEU A 221 6.43 -6.21 -4.54
C LEU A 221 5.80 -6.91 -5.74
N GLU A 222 6.48 -7.90 -6.32
CA GLU A 222 5.96 -8.72 -7.44
C GLU A 222 4.76 -9.57 -7.01
N ILE A 223 4.85 -10.26 -5.86
CA ILE A 223 3.72 -11.02 -5.30
C ILE A 223 2.52 -10.10 -5.08
N PHE A 224 2.74 -8.92 -4.50
CA PHE A 224 1.67 -7.95 -4.32
C PHE A 224 1.05 -7.50 -5.65
N ARG A 225 1.89 -7.18 -6.65
CA ARG A 225 1.43 -6.77 -7.99
C ARG A 225 0.64 -7.88 -8.68
N GLU A 226 1.08 -9.14 -8.60
CA GLU A 226 0.34 -10.29 -9.13
C GLU A 226 -1.01 -10.41 -8.45
N LEU A 227 -1.04 -10.35 -7.12
CA LEU A 227 -2.26 -10.49 -6.34
C LEU A 227 -3.28 -9.40 -6.72
N VAL A 228 -2.84 -8.15 -6.79
CA VAL A 228 -3.70 -7.02 -7.17
C VAL A 228 -4.15 -7.14 -8.63
N THR A 229 -3.23 -7.28 -9.57
CA THR A 229 -3.56 -7.20 -11.01
C THR A 229 -4.26 -8.46 -11.51
N GLN A 230 -3.77 -9.65 -11.17
CA GLN A 230 -4.24 -10.91 -11.76
C GLN A 230 -5.36 -11.60 -10.95
N ARG A 231 -5.38 -11.43 -9.62
CA ARG A 231 -6.36 -12.14 -8.76
C ARG A 231 -7.56 -11.29 -8.40
N PHE A 232 -7.36 -9.99 -8.21
CA PHE A 232 -8.45 -9.05 -7.94
C PHE A 232 -8.94 -8.37 -9.22
N LEU A 233 -8.08 -7.68 -9.97
CA LEU A 233 -8.53 -6.77 -11.02
C LEU A 233 -8.80 -7.45 -12.38
N GLU A 234 -8.03 -8.46 -12.77
CA GLU A 234 -8.33 -9.26 -13.96
C GLU A 234 -9.64 -10.04 -13.76
N ARG A 235 -10.54 -9.94 -14.76
CA ARG A 235 -11.93 -10.42 -14.72
C ARG A 235 -12.09 -11.75 -13.99
N GLN A 236 -12.76 -11.72 -12.83
CA GLN A 236 -13.19 -12.93 -12.15
C GLN A 236 -14.32 -13.60 -12.95
N VAL A 237 -14.09 -14.84 -13.40
CA VAL A 237 -15.12 -15.75 -13.91
C VAL A 237 -16.02 -16.13 -12.73
N GLN A 238 -17.35 -16.12 -12.91
CA GLN A 238 -18.31 -16.56 -11.88
C GLN A 238 -17.95 -17.97 -11.38
N VAL A 239 -17.59 -18.08 -10.09
CA VAL A 239 -17.16 -19.34 -9.46
C VAL A 239 -18.34 -20.12 -8.84
N PHE A 240 -19.57 -19.60 -8.93
CA PHE A 240 -20.77 -20.28 -8.45
C PHE A 240 -21.68 -20.64 -9.63
N PRO A 241 -22.06 -21.92 -9.81
CA PRO A 241 -23.09 -22.29 -10.76
C PRO A 241 -24.40 -21.61 -10.35
N SER A 242 -25.04 -20.91 -11.28
CA SER A 242 -26.28 -20.14 -11.04
C SER A 242 -27.49 -21.00 -10.61
N ASN A 243 -27.33 -22.33 -10.56
CA ASN A 243 -28.39 -23.28 -10.28
C ASN A 243 -27.93 -24.33 -9.28
N ILE A 244 -27.95 -24.01 -7.98
CA ILE A 244 -28.07 -25.06 -6.95
C ILE A 244 -29.55 -25.15 -6.62
N ASN A 245 -30.24 -26.05 -7.33
CA ASN A 245 -31.63 -26.40 -7.04
C ASN A 245 -31.62 -27.22 -5.75
N LEU A 246 -31.72 -26.56 -4.60
CA LEU A 246 -31.91 -27.25 -3.33
C LEU A 246 -33.28 -27.95 -3.38
N PRO A 247 -33.36 -29.28 -3.19
CA PRO A 247 -34.63 -29.96 -3.13
C PRO A 247 -35.43 -29.39 -1.96
N LEU A 248 -36.60 -28.83 -2.25
CA LEU A 248 -37.58 -28.45 -1.23
C LEU A 248 -37.85 -29.68 -0.37
N GLY A 249 -37.52 -29.58 0.93
CA GLY A 249 -37.85 -30.59 1.91
C GLY A 249 -39.36 -30.89 1.92
N PRO A 250 -39.75 -32.07 2.44
CA PRO A 250 -41.12 -32.55 2.31
C PRO A 250 -42.10 -31.54 2.91
N GLN A 251 -43.06 -31.13 2.08
CA GLN A 251 -44.23 -30.37 2.52
C GLN A 251 -45.00 -31.24 3.53
N GLY A 252 -44.90 -30.91 4.81
CA GLY A 252 -45.71 -31.51 5.85
C GLY A 252 -47.17 -31.12 5.65
N GLY A 253 -47.97 -32.07 5.18
CA GLY A 253 -49.42 -32.01 5.24
C GLY A 253 -49.90 -32.23 6.67
N LEU A 254 -50.86 -31.40 7.09
CA LEU A 254 -51.76 -31.67 8.22
C LEU A 254 -52.65 -32.87 7.92
#